data_AF-A0A6B2G0X4-F1
#
_entry.id   AF-A0A6B2G0X4-F1
#
_cell.length_a   1.000
_cell.length_b   1.000
_cell.length_c   1.000
_cell.angle_alpha   90.00
_cell.angle_beta   90.00
_cell.angle_gamma   90.00
#
_symmetry.space_group_name_H-M   'P 1'
#
loop_
_entity.id
_entity.type
_entity.pdbx_description
1 polymer ?
#
loop_
_entity_poly.entity_id
_entity_poly.type
_entity_poly.pdbx_seq_one_letter_code
_entity_poly.pdbx_strand_id
1 'polypeptide(L)'
;LHHSLERYIPDIFQFFNTVYLKTQSSIFEKENIKILGDILYNKEGQHEIRSVIDKLPNDSSPEVKWSVIKSIIKKYDDKDNSLLISIIFQFCYPRIDVNVSKSLNHLLKSPFCVHPKTGSVCIPIDINEINTFDPYSAPTIFNLLDENNPDESSHNLSKRILSDSIFFFENFVNQLQKV
;
A
#
# COMPACT_ATOMS: atom_id res chain seq x y z
N LEU A 1 -0.44 -23.97 -0.73
CA LEU A 1 -1.13 -22.72 -1.14
C LEU A 1 -1.19 -22.72 -2.68
N HIS A 2 -1.95 -21.88 -3.37
CA HIS A 2 -1.91 -21.88 -4.85
C HIS A 2 -0.59 -21.24 -5.33
N HIS A 3 0.03 -21.76 -6.40
CA HIS A 3 1.34 -21.29 -6.90
C HIS A 3 1.38 -19.78 -7.18
N SER A 4 0.26 -19.21 -7.63
CA SER A 4 0.15 -17.76 -7.86
C SER A 4 0.34 -16.92 -6.60
N LEU A 5 0.01 -17.45 -5.42
CA LEU A 5 0.21 -16.76 -4.13
C LEU A 5 1.58 -17.12 -3.53
N GLU A 6 2.00 -18.38 -3.68
CA GLU A 6 3.30 -18.84 -3.17
C GLU A 6 4.48 -18.04 -3.73
N ARG A 7 4.40 -17.68 -5.02
CA ARG A 7 5.42 -16.87 -5.70
C ARG A 7 5.65 -15.51 -5.02
N TYR A 8 4.63 -14.91 -4.40
CA TYR A 8 4.72 -13.58 -3.79
C TYR A 8 5.07 -13.59 -2.30
N ILE A 9 5.15 -14.77 -1.68
CA ILE A 9 5.48 -14.85 -0.24
C ILE A 9 6.78 -14.11 0.09
N PRO A 10 7.90 -14.28 -0.63
CA PRO A 10 9.15 -13.59 -0.31
C PRO A 10 9.00 -12.05 -0.34
N ASP A 11 8.39 -11.54 -1.41
CA ASP A 11 8.23 -10.10 -1.63
C ASP A 11 7.31 -9.47 -0.58
N ILE A 12 6.17 -10.11 -0.28
CA ILE A 12 5.23 -9.62 0.73
C ILE A 12 5.84 -9.67 2.12
N PHE A 13 6.61 -10.72 2.46
CA PHE A 13 7.29 -10.79 3.75
C PHE A 13 8.37 -9.71 3.87
N GLN A 14 9.12 -9.44 2.81
CA GLN A 14 10.06 -8.34 2.79
C GLN A 14 9.35 -7.00 3.01
N PHE A 15 8.31 -6.72 2.22
CA PHE A 15 7.50 -5.51 2.36
C PHE A 15 6.90 -5.35 3.76
N PHE A 16 6.38 -6.44 4.34
CA PHE A 16 5.81 -6.43 5.69
C PHE A 16 6.84 -5.94 6.72
N ASN A 17 8.05 -6.51 6.70
CA ASN A 17 9.08 -6.21 7.70
C ASN A 17 9.79 -4.87 7.45
N THR A 18 9.97 -4.45 6.19
CA THR A 18 10.76 -3.26 5.86
C THR A 18 9.92 -2.00 5.72
N VAL A 19 8.66 -2.12 5.27
CA VAL A 19 7.77 -0.99 5.01
C VAL A 19 6.60 -0.99 5.99
N TYR A 20 5.76 -2.01 5.96
CA TYR A 20 4.47 -2.00 6.68
C TYR A 20 4.62 -1.78 8.20
N LEU A 21 5.51 -2.54 8.85
CA LEU A 21 5.75 -2.37 10.29
C LEU A 21 6.28 -0.99 10.64
N LYS A 22 7.09 -0.36 9.77
CA LYS A 22 7.71 0.93 10.06
C LYS A 22 6.80 2.12 9.81
N THR A 23 5.96 2.05 8.78
CA THR A 23 5.17 3.20 8.32
C THR A 23 3.72 3.16 8.77
N GLN A 24 3.11 1.97 8.84
CA GLN A 24 1.69 1.83 9.13
C GLN A 24 1.44 1.25 10.50
N SER A 25 2.09 0.13 10.86
CA SER A 25 1.95 -0.51 12.18
C SER A 25 0.49 -0.75 12.64
N SER A 26 -0.49 -0.63 11.74
CA SER A 26 -1.93 -0.65 12.09
C SER A 26 -2.38 -2.00 12.61
N ILE A 27 -1.63 -3.08 12.34
CA ILE A 27 -1.79 -4.41 12.91
C ILE A 27 -1.88 -4.41 14.45
N PHE A 28 -1.31 -3.41 15.14
CA PHE A 28 -1.37 -3.26 16.60
C PHE A 28 -2.58 -2.45 17.11
N GLU A 29 -3.43 -1.95 16.22
CA GLU A 29 -4.65 -1.24 16.60
C GLU A 29 -5.72 -2.20 17.11
N LYS A 30 -6.54 -1.75 18.05
CA LYS A 30 -7.57 -2.58 18.71
C LYS A 30 -8.48 -3.33 17.73
N GLU A 31 -8.85 -2.68 16.63
CA GLU A 31 -9.70 -3.24 15.58
C GLU A 31 -8.98 -4.37 14.82
N ASN A 32 -7.71 -4.19 14.51
CA ASN A 32 -6.89 -5.15 13.77
C ASN A 32 -6.42 -6.32 14.65
N ILE A 33 -6.28 -6.12 15.96
CA ILE A 33 -6.05 -7.22 16.91
C ILE A 33 -7.21 -8.20 16.93
N LYS A 34 -8.45 -7.72 16.76
CA LYS A 34 -9.60 -8.61 16.62
C LYS A 34 -9.47 -9.47 15.37
N ILE A 35 -9.08 -8.88 14.24
CA ILE A 35 -8.84 -9.61 12.97
C ILE A 35 -7.74 -10.68 13.16
N LEU A 36 -6.62 -10.33 13.80
CA LEU A 36 -5.57 -11.30 14.14
C LEU A 36 -6.11 -12.48 14.94
N GLY A 37 -6.93 -12.16 15.94
CA GLY A 37 -7.58 -13.16 16.76
C GLY A 37 -8.50 -14.08 15.96
N ASP A 38 -9.32 -13.51 15.09
CA ASP A 38 -10.26 -14.24 14.25
C ASP A 38 -9.52 -15.19 13.28
N ILE A 39 -8.35 -14.79 12.75
CA ILE A 39 -7.52 -15.62 11.86
C ILE A 39 -6.90 -16.83 12.58
N LEU A 40 -6.57 -16.73 13.86
CA LEU A 40 -5.99 -17.86 14.61
C LEU A 40 -6.97 -19.00 14.84
N TYR A 41 -8.28 -18.75 14.73
CA TYR A 41 -9.35 -19.71 15.02
C TYR A 41 -9.21 -20.45 16.36
N ASN A 42 -8.45 -19.87 17.32
CA ASN A 42 -8.12 -20.46 18.61
C ASN A 42 -8.36 -19.43 19.74
N LYS A 43 -9.27 -19.76 20.68
CA LYS A 43 -9.65 -18.87 21.79
C LYS A 43 -8.52 -18.62 22.79
N GLU A 44 -7.65 -19.60 23.02
CA GLU A 44 -6.49 -19.46 23.92
C GLU A 44 -5.45 -18.53 23.30
N GLY A 45 -5.10 -18.74 22.03
CA GLY A 45 -4.19 -17.85 21.30
C GLY A 45 -4.72 -16.42 21.18
N GLN A 46 -6.02 -16.26 20.96
CA GLN A 46 -6.69 -14.95 20.98
C GLN A 46 -6.53 -14.22 22.31
N HIS A 47 -6.76 -14.93 23.42
CA HIS A 47 -6.62 -14.36 24.75
C HIS A 47 -5.15 -14.04 25.08
N GLU A 48 -4.22 -14.91 24.67
CA GLU A 48 -2.78 -14.70 24.84
C GLU A 48 -2.28 -13.46 24.09
N ILE A 49 -2.66 -13.30 22.81
CA ILE A 49 -2.31 -12.10 22.02
C ILE A 49 -2.85 -10.83 22.68
N ARG A 50 -4.13 -10.81 23.07
CA ARG A 50 -4.73 -9.64 23.73
C ARG A 50 -4.00 -9.30 25.02
N SER A 51 -3.80 -10.30 25.89
CA SER A 51 -3.10 -10.10 27.16
C SER A 51 -1.67 -9.58 26.96
N VAL A 52 -0.96 -10.05 25.93
CA VAL A 52 0.41 -9.64 25.68
C VAL A 52 0.47 -8.23 25.13
N ILE A 53 -0.41 -7.87 24.19
CA ILE A 53 -0.44 -6.52 23.62
C ILE A 53 -0.78 -5.49 24.70
N ASP A 54 -1.72 -5.79 25.61
CA ASP A 54 -2.06 -4.89 26.72
C ASP A 54 -0.91 -4.70 27.72
N LYS A 55 -0.02 -5.69 27.83
CA LYS A 55 1.15 -5.65 28.74
C LYS A 55 2.39 -5.06 28.08
N LEU A 56 2.44 -4.98 26.75
CA LEU A 56 3.60 -4.49 26.03
C LEU A 56 3.74 -2.97 26.26
N PRO A 57 4.96 -2.49 26.59
CA PRO A 57 5.20 -1.07 26.72
C PRO A 57 4.82 -0.31 25.44
N ASN A 58 4.14 0.82 25.59
CA ASN A 58 3.67 1.62 24.45
C ASN A 58 4.82 2.07 23.54
N ASP A 59 5.99 2.33 24.12
CA ASP A 59 7.25 2.74 23.50
C ASP A 59 8.05 1.60 22.84
N SER A 60 7.60 0.35 22.97
CA SER A 60 8.24 -0.78 22.27
C SER A 60 8.15 -0.59 20.76
N SER A 61 9.25 -0.92 20.06
CA SER A 61 9.28 -0.80 18.61
C SER A 61 8.29 -1.77 17.94
N PRO A 62 7.75 -1.43 16.76
CA PRO A 62 6.90 -2.32 15.96
C PRO A 62 7.49 -3.72 15.77
N GLU A 63 8.81 -3.81 15.54
CA GLU A 63 9.52 -5.07 15.34
C GLU A 63 9.53 -5.93 16.60
N VAL A 64 9.72 -5.32 17.78
CA VAL A 64 9.65 -6.02 19.05
C VAL A 64 8.23 -6.54 19.29
N LYS A 65 7.22 -5.67 19.12
CA LYS A 65 5.81 -6.05 19.27
C LYS A 65 5.44 -7.20 18.34
N TRP A 66 5.85 -7.12 17.07
CA TRP A 66 5.63 -8.18 16.10
C TRP A 66 6.36 -9.48 16.45
N SER A 67 7.58 -9.41 16.97
CA SER A 67 8.34 -10.63 17.34
C SER A 67 7.63 -11.45 18.42
N VAL A 68 6.98 -10.77 19.39
CA VAL A 68 6.21 -11.42 20.44
C VAL A 68 4.93 -12.03 19.85
N ILE A 69 4.16 -11.27 19.07
CA ILE A 69 2.95 -11.80 18.40
C ILE A 69 3.28 -13.00 17.51
N LYS A 70 4.35 -12.91 16.71
CA LYS A 70 4.84 -14.00 15.86
C LYS A 70 5.20 -15.25 16.66
N SER A 71 5.76 -15.10 17.86
CA SER A 71 6.07 -16.23 18.73
C SER A 71 4.81 -16.94 19.22
N ILE A 72 3.74 -16.19 19.51
CA ILE A 72 2.44 -16.74 19.91
C ILE A 72 1.79 -17.45 18.72
N ILE A 73 1.75 -16.80 17.55
CA ILE A 73 1.22 -17.39 16.31
C ILE A 73 1.88 -18.75 16.07
N LYS A 74 3.23 -18.83 16.12
CA LYS A 74 3.99 -20.07 15.92
C LYS A 74 3.66 -21.22 16.88
N LYS A 75 3.07 -20.96 18.06
CA LYS A 75 2.63 -22.02 18.98
C LYS A 75 1.39 -22.74 18.46
N TYR A 76 0.56 -22.02 17.71
CA TYR A 76 -0.73 -22.49 17.18
C TYR A 76 -0.70 -22.70 15.66
N ASP A 77 0.36 -22.26 15.00
CA ASP A 77 0.58 -22.44 13.57
C ASP A 77 1.05 -23.86 13.28
N ASP A 78 0.56 -24.42 12.19
CA ASP A 78 1.01 -25.71 11.70
C ASP A 78 2.44 -25.61 11.16
N LYS A 79 3.07 -26.76 10.88
CA LYS A 79 4.47 -26.81 10.40
C LYS A 79 4.73 -26.01 9.11
N ASP A 80 3.69 -25.62 8.38
CA ASP A 80 3.77 -24.91 7.10
C ASP A 80 3.72 -23.38 7.21
N ASN A 81 3.60 -22.81 8.42
CA ASN A 81 3.41 -21.37 8.67
C ASN A 81 2.16 -20.78 7.99
N SER A 82 1.13 -21.58 7.76
CA SER A 82 -0.09 -21.16 7.06
C SER A 82 -0.82 -20.00 7.76
N LEU A 83 -0.86 -19.96 9.09
CA LEU A 83 -1.49 -18.86 9.84
C LEU A 83 -0.66 -17.58 9.72
N LEU A 84 0.66 -17.67 9.87
CA LEU A 84 1.54 -16.52 9.70
C LEU A 84 1.42 -15.90 8.30
N ILE A 85 1.40 -16.74 7.26
CA ILE A 85 1.23 -16.29 5.87
C ILE A 85 -0.14 -15.61 5.71
N SER A 86 -1.21 -16.22 6.23
CA SER A 86 -2.57 -15.66 6.13
C SER A 86 -2.69 -14.29 6.78
N ILE A 87 -2.08 -14.11 7.96
CA ILE A 87 -2.04 -12.82 8.65
C ILE A 87 -1.32 -11.77 7.80
N ILE A 88 -0.12 -12.08 7.31
CA ILE A 88 0.66 -11.13 6.51
C ILE A 88 -0.10 -10.75 5.22
N PHE A 89 -0.74 -11.72 4.56
CA PHE A 89 -1.57 -11.44 3.37
C PHE A 89 -2.77 -10.54 3.70
N GLN A 90 -3.43 -10.73 4.85
CA GLN A 90 -4.57 -9.90 5.24
C GLN A 90 -4.22 -8.39 5.32
N PHE A 91 -2.99 -8.08 5.73
CA PHE A 91 -2.51 -6.70 5.92
C PHE A 91 -1.76 -6.13 4.72
N CYS A 92 -1.08 -6.97 3.92
CA CYS A 92 -0.21 -6.48 2.84
C CYS A 92 -0.67 -6.86 1.43
N TYR A 93 -1.54 -7.85 1.27
CA TYR A 93 -2.01 -8.23 -0.06
C TYR A 93 -2.95 -7.16 -0.65
N PRO A 94 -2.82 -6.80 -1.94
CA PRO A 94 -3.65 -5.76 -2.54
C PRO A 94 -5.14 -6.13 -2.50
N ARG A 95 -5.96 -5.20 -2.02
CA ARG A 95 -7.42 -5.31 -2.07
C ARG A 95 -7.92 -4.67 -3.36
N ILE A 96 -8.33 -5.51 -4.30
CA ILE A 96 -8.80 -5.08 -5.62
C ILE A 96 -10.30 -4.83 -5.54
N ASP A 97 -10.76 -3.65 -5.99
CA ASP A 97 -12.19 -3.42 -6.20
C ASP A 97 -12.66 -4.25 -7.39
N VAL A 98 -13.26 -5.39 -7.10
CA VAL A 98 -13.68 -6.35 -8.11
C VAL A 98 -14.68 -5.77 -9.11
N ASN A 99 -15.46 -4.76 -8.73
CA ASN A 99 -16.49 -4.20 -9.61
C ASN A 99 -15.89 -3.39 -10.75
N VAL A 100 -14.66 -2.90 -10.60
CA VAL A 100 -13.96 -2.18 -11.68
C VAL A 100 -13.45 -3.10 -12.78
N SER A 101 -13.36 -4.42 -12.53
CA SER A 101 -12.80 -5.40 -13.47
C SER A 101 -13.80 -6.43 -13.99
N LYS A 102 -15.05 -6.45 -13.48
CA LYS A 102 -16.07 -7.46 -13.82
C LYS A 102 -16.86 -7.16 -15.10
N SER A 103 -17.04 -5.88 -15.44
CA SER A 103 -17.92 -5.45 -16.52
C SER A 103 -17.15 -4.63 -17.55
N LEU A 104 -17.44 -4.88 -18.83
CA LEU A 104 -16.85 -4.13 -19.94
C LEU A 104 -17.33 -2.67 -20.01
N ASN A 105 -18.47 -2.36 -19.38
CA ASN A 105 -19.08 -1.02 -19.43
C ASN A 105 -18.72 -0.15 -18.22
N HIS A 106 -17.74 -0.58 -17.41
CA HIS A 106 -17.33 0.20 -16.25
C HIS A 106 -16.60 1.47 -16.69
N LEU A 107 -17.04 2.63 -16.19
CA LEU A 107 -16.40 3.91 -16.50
C LEU A 107 -15.27 4.17 -15.49
N LEU A 108 -14.06 4.34 -16.00
CA LEU A 108 -12.89 4.73 -15.22
C LEU A 108 -12.49 6.18 -15.49
N LYS A 109 -11.75 6.74 -14.54
CA LYS A 109 -11.17 8.07 -14.66
C LYS A 109 -10.14 8.11 -15.82
N SER A 110 -10.23 9.13 -16.67
CA SER A 110 -9.24 9.35 -17.74
C SER A 110 -7.85 9.66 -17.15
N PRO A 111 -6.75 9.29 -17.82
CA PRO A 111 -5.45 9.91 -17.54
C PRO A 111 -5.54 11.44 -17.64
N PHE A 112 -4.70 12.13 -16.86
CA PHE A 112 -4.54 13.59 -16.79
C PHE A 112 -5.76 14.41 -16.34
N CYS A 113 -6.89 13.82 -15.96
CA CYS A 113 -7.99 14.63 -15.43
C CYS A 113 -7.76 15.07 -13.98
N VAL A 114 -8.25 16.27 -13.68
CA VAL A 114 -8.08 16.94 -12.38
C VAL A 114 -9.01 16.30 -11.35
N HIS A 115 -8.48 15.91 -10.20
CA HIS A 115 -9.31 15.44 -9.09
C HIS A 115 -10.06 16.62 -8.45
N PRO A 116 -11.41 16.62 -8.42
CA PRO A 116 -12.19 17.82 -8.09
C PRO A 116 -11.96 18.34 -6.67
N LYS A 117 -11.66 17.44 -5.72
CA LYS A 117 -11.45 17.81 -4.31
C LYS A 117 -10.03 18.30 -4.01
N THR A 118 -9.02 17.79 -4.72
CA THR A 118 -7.61 18.06 -4.39
C THR A 118 -6.95 18.99 -5.41
N GLY A 119 -7.56 19.18 -6.57
CA GLY A 119 -6.95 19.90 -7.69
C GLY A 119 -5.78 19.17 -8.34
N SER A 120 -5.38 17.99 -7.86
CA SER A 120 -4.26 17.21 -8.37
C SER A 120 -4.56 16.65 -9.77
N VAL A 121 -3.58 16.72 -10.66
CA VAL A 121 -3.64 16.11 -11.99
C VAL A 121 -3.30 14.62 -11.86
N CYS A 122 -4.12 13.74 -12.45
CA CYS A 122 -3.85 12.31 -12.46
C CYS A 122 -2.80 11.93 -13.51
N ILE A 123 -1.52 12.03 -13.12
CA ILE A 123 -0.39 11.64 -13.95
C ILE A 123 -0.16 10.11 -13.92
N PRO A 124 0.40 9.52 -15.00
CA PRO A 124 0.87 8.14 -14.99
C PRO A 124 1.99 7.93 -13.94
N ILE A 125 2.14 6.69 -13.49
CA ILE A 125 3.15 6.27 -12.51
C ILE A 125 4.15 5.35 -13.19
N ASP A 126 5.44 5.65 -13.10
CA ASP A 126 6.50 4.76 -13.56
C ASP A 126 6.72 3.63 -12.55
N ILE A 127 6.55 2.39 -13.02
CA ILE A 127 6.72 1.18 -12.20
C ILE A 127 8.18 0.99 -11.79
N ASN A 128 9.14 1.47 -12.61
CA ASN A 128 10.57 1.35 -12.30
C ASN A 128 10.99 2.28 -11.16
N GLU A 129 10.25 3.37 -10.94
CA GLU A 129 10.51 4.38 -9.91
C GLU A 129 9.43 4.37 -8.80
N ILE A 130 8.67 3.27 -8.68
CA ILE A 130 7.53 3.20 -7.74
C ILE A 130 7.93 3.44 -6.28
N ASN A 131 9.15 3.08 -5.90
CA ASN A 131 9.65 3.25 -4.53
C ASN A 131 9.94 4.72 -4.18
N THR A 132 10.09 5.59 -5.17
CA THR A 132 10.34 7.03 -5.01
C THR A 132 9.11 7.86 -5.34
N PHE A 133 8.02 7.23 -5.76
CA PHE A 133 6.78 7.93 -6.09
C PHE A 133 6.12 8.49 -4.82
N ASP A 134 5.97 9.82 -4.77
CA ASP A 134 5.23 10.51 -3.72
C ASP A 134 3.86 10.97 -4.25
N PRO A 135 2.73 10.45 -3.72
CA PRO A 135 1.39 10.85 -4.18
C PRO A 135 1.07 12.34 -3.94
N TYR A 136 1.77 13.01 -3.03
CA TYR A 136 1.58 14.45 -2.76
C TYR A 136 2.40 15.34 -3.70
N SER A 137 3.36 14.77 -4.43
CA SER A 137 4.18 15.49 -5.42
C SER A 137 3.46 15.75 -6.75
N ALA A 138 2.29 15.14 -6.96
CA ALA A 138 1.52 15.32 -8.18
C ALA A 138 1.15 16.80 -8.40
N PRO A 139 1.28 17.34 -9.62
CA PRO A 139 1.03 18.74 -9.89
C PRO A 139 -0.45 19.06 -9.67
N THR A 140 -0.73 20.25 -9.15
CA THR A 140 -2.11 20.74 -8.96
C THR A 140 -2.47 21.77 -10.00
N ILE A 141 -3.74 21.82 -10.39
CA ILE A 141 -4.24 22.81 -11.36
C ILE A 141 -4.03 24.26 -10.86
N PHE A 142 -4.11 24.47 -9.54
CA PHE A 142 -3.87 25.77 -8.92
C PHE A 142 -2.42 26.22 -9.15
N ASN A 143 -1.45 25.33 -8.92
CA ASN A 143 -0.05 25.64 -9.17
C ASN A 143 0.26 25.81 -10.66
N LEU A 144 -0.45 25.11 -11.56
CA LEU A 144 -0.21 25.19 -13.00
C LEU A 144 -0.75 26.48 -13.63
N LEU A 145 -1.88 27.00 -13.14
CA LEU A 145 -2.58 28.15 -13.73
C LEU A 145 -2.21 29.50 -13.12
N ASP A 146 -1.66 29.52 -11.91
CA ASP A 146 -1.32 30.78 -11.26
C ASP A 146 0.01 31.35 -11.81
N GLU A 147 -0.10 32.17 -12.86
CA GLU A 147 1.03 32.89 -13.46
C GLU A 147 1.63 33.96 -12.52
N ASN A 148 0.90 34.36 -11.47
CA ASN A 148 1.36 35.32 -10.46
C ASN A 148 1.69 34.65 -9.12
N ASN A 149 1.89 33.32 -9.12
CA ASN A 149 2.17 32.58 -7.90
C ASN A 149 3.43 33.17 -7.23
N PRO A 150 3.34 33.66 -5.98
CA PRO A 150 4.50 34.19 -5.26
C PRO A 150 5.59 33.13 -5.06
N ASP A 151 5.24 31.85 -5.19
CA ASP A 151 6.17 30.73 -5.23
C ASP A 151 6.40 30.24 -6.68
N GLU A 152 7.19 31.00 -7.43
CA GLU A 152 7.63 30.64 -8.80
C GLU A 152 8.30 29.27 -8.86
N SER A 153 8.93 28.83 -7.77
CA SER A 153 9.63 27.56 -7.72
C SER A 153 8.66 26.38 -7.80
N SER A 154 7.57 26.42 -7.03
CA SER A 154 6.51 25.42 -7.04
C SER A 154 5.74 25.39 -8.37
N HIS A 155 5.54 26.56 -8.99
CA HIS A 155 4.93 26.68 -10.31
C HIS A 155 5.78 26.00 -11.39
N ASN A 156 7.07 26.33 -11.46
CA ASN A 156 8.01 25.75 -12.42
C ASN A 156 8.21 24.24 -12.22
N LEU A 157 8.26 23.78 -10.96
CA LEU A 157 8.33 22.36 -10.65
C LEU A 157 7.09 21.61 -11.15
N SER A 158 5.89 22.16 -10.91
CA SER A 158 4.63 21.55 -11.37
C SER A 158 4.57 21.41 -12.90
N LYS A 159 5.05 22.44 -13.63
CA LYS A 159 5.18 22.39 -15.09
C LYS A 159 6.15 21.30 -15.55
N ARG A 160 7.31 21.17 -14.87
CA ARG A 160 8.29 20.12 -15.19
C ARG A 160 7.71 18.72 -14.98
N ILE A 161 7.11 18.45 -13.82
CA ILE A 161 6.52 17.14 -13.51
C ILE A 161 5.44 16.77 -14.52
N LEU A 162 4.57 17.72 -14.90
CA LEU A 162 3.55 17.47 -15.92
C LEU A 162 4.18 17.16 -17.28
N SER A 163 5.20 17.90 -17.69
CA SER A 163 5.92 17.66 -18.94
C SER A 163 6.57 16.26 -18.96
N ASP A 164 7.27 15.90 -17.89
CA ASP A 164 7.91 14.58 -17.75
C ASP A 164 6.86 13.45 -17.82
N SER A 165 5.72 13.66 -17.18
CA SER A 165 4.59 12.72 -17.19
C SER A 165 3.96 12.56 -18.58
N ILE A 166 3.83 13.65 -19.35
CA ILE A 166 3.35 13.60 -20.73
C ILE A 166 4.32 12.82 -21.60
N PHE A 167 5.62 13.13 -21.51
CA PHE A 167 6.65 12.43 -22.27
C PHE A 167 6.67 10.92 -21.95
N PHE A 168 6.56 10.55 -20.68
CA PHE A 168 6.41 9.16 -20.25
C PHE A 168 5.19 8.50 -20.91
N PHE A 169 4.03 9.16 -20.89
CA PHE A 169 2.80 8.63 -21.49
C PHE A 169 2.89 8.51 -23.01
N GLU A 170 3.48 9.49 -23.70
CA GLU A 170 3.71 9.46 -25.14
C GLU A 170 4.58 8.26 -25.52
N ASN A 171 5.66 8.00 -24.78
CA ASN A 171 6.50 6.83 -25.00
C ASN A 171 5.73 5.51 -24.82
N PHE A 172 4.89 5.42 -23.79
CA PHE A 172 4.02 4.26 -23.60
C PHE A 172 3.06 4.06 -24.79
N VAL A 173 2.38 5.12 -25.25
CA VAL A 173 1.48 5.05 -26.41
C VAL A 173 2.23 4.66 -27.69
N ASN A 174 3.42 5.25 -27.92
CA ASN A 174 4.26 4.94 -29.08
C ASN A 174 4.70 3.46 -29.10
N GLN A 175 4.89 2.83 -27.93
CA GLN A 175 5.18 1.39 -27.86
C GLN A 175 3.97 0.53 -28.25
N LEU A 176 2.76 0.94 -27.88
CA LEU A 176 1.53 0.24 -28.26
C LEU A 176 1.25 0.31 -29.77
N GLN A 177 1.63 1.41 -30.41
CA GLN A 177 1.45 1.61 -31.86
C GLN A 177 2.47 0.87 -32.73
N LYS A 178 3.55 0.34 -32.14
CA LYS A 178 4.58 -0.46 -32.85
C LYS A 178 4.19 -1.93 -33.03
N VAL A 179 3.01 -2.32 -32.55
CA VAL A 179 2.38 -3.63 -32.73
C VAL A 179 1.63 -3.66 -34.07
#